data_AF-A0A947ZBX0-F1
#
_entry.id   AF-A0A947ZBX0-F1
#
_cell.length_a   1.000
_cell.length_b   1.000
_cell.length_c   1.000
_cell.angle_alpha   90.00
_cell.angle_beta   90.00
_cell.angle_gamma   90.00
#
_symmetry.space_group_name_H-M   'P 1'
#
loop_
_entity.id
_entity.type
_entity.pdbx_description
1 polymer ?
#
loop_
_entity_poly.entity_id
_entity_poly.type
_entity_poly.pdbx_seq_one_letter_code
_entity_poly.pdbx_strand_id
1 'polypeptide(L)'
;MPVIMALLILFGLPTATKKKTRTRPKLVIKETPVKIDAYKGVAPPSPKVPDIIPKPGKTCMLVWPGFQSHKKTRDSRFFFLFTSKINLKYSKVTVKNNHYLRLIVTNCHAWSKNAWRDIITHYFSTPVEKVSFYRHEKKNDMIIDVEFKKGIVMPKMSHTNFMGYYLLLLEWSGKK
;
A
#
# COMPACT_ATOMS: atom_id res chain seq x y z
N MET A 1 66.14 6.74 27.69
CA MET A 1 66.99 5.83 26.88
C MET A 1 66.11 4.73 26.31
N PRO A 2 65.87 4.69 24.99
CA PRO A 2 65.03 3.65 24.39
C PRO A 2 65.88 2.43 24.01
N VAL A 3 65.46 1.24 24.42
CA VAL A 3 65.98 -0.02 23.87
C VAL A 3 64.89 -0.58 22.96
N ILE A 4 65.17 -0.49 21.66
CA ILE A 4 64.39 -1.06 20.57
C ILE A 4 64.67 -2.56 20.58
N MET A 5 63.65 -3.38 20.91
CA MET A 5 63.73 -4.83 20.81
C MET A 5 62.86 -5.27 19.64
N ALA A 6 63.52 -5.50 18.50
CA ALA A 6 62.92 -6.06 17.30
C ALA A 6 62.67 -7.56 17.51
N LEU A 7 61.41 -7.98 17.52
CA LEU A 7 61.01 -9.39 17.56
C LEU A 7 60.71 -9.86 16.13
N LEU A 8 61.66 -10.57 15.54
CA LEU A 8 61.50 -11.31 14.29
C LEU A 8 60.56 -12.51 14.51
N ILE A 9 59.35 -12.45 13.98
CA ILE A 9 58.47 -13.62 13.87
C ILE A 9 58.66 -14.22 12.47
N LEU A 10 59.32 -15.38 12.45
CA LEU A 10 59.43 -16.27 11.31
C LEU A 10 58.03 -16.77 10.91
N PHE A 11 57.54 -16.31 9.75
CA PHE A 11 56.36 -16.88 9.11
C PHE A 11 56.71 -18.27 8.55
N GLY A 12 56.14 -19.30 9.15
CA GLY A 12 56.15 -20.66 8.62
C GLY A 12 55.44 -20.73 7.27
N LEU A 13 56.10 -21.36 6.29
CA LEU A 13 55.59 -21.59 4.95
C LEU A 13 54.30 -22.44 4.98
N PRO A 14 53.25 -22.09 4.21
CA PRO A 14 52.11 -22.97 4.02
C PRO A 14 52.51 -24.15 3.12
N THR A 15 52.21 -25.37 3.58
CA THR A 15 52.34 -26.60 2.82
C THR A 15 51.40 -26.55 1.60
N ALA A 16 51.98 -26.75 0.41
CA ALA A 16 51.26 -26.77 -0.85
C ALA A 16 50.25 -27.93 -0.88
N THR A 17 48.97 -27.61 -0.71
CA THR A 17 47.88 -28.53 -1.01
C THR A 17 47.78 -28.68 -2.52
N LYS A 18 48.08 -29.88 -3.03
CA LYS A 18 47.85 -30.25 -4.44
C LYS A 18 46.37 -30.01 -4.80
N LYS A 19 46.09 -28.91 -5.50
CA LYS A 19 44.82 -28.69 -6.18
C LYS A 19 44.67 -29.76 -7.25
N LYS A 20 43.82 -30.76 -6.99
CA LYS A 20 43.34 -31.69 -8.01
C LYS A 20 42.50 -30.86 -8.99
N THR A 21 43.06 -30.54 -10.15
CA THR A 21 42.33 -29.92 -11.26
C THR A 21 41.25 -30.90 -11.70
N ARG A 22 40.02 -30.67 -11.23
CA ARG A 22 38.85 -31.44 -11.64
C ARG A 22 38.48 -30.94 -13.04
N THR A 23 38.88 -31.70 -14.07
CA THR A 23 38.47 -31.43 -15.45
C THR A 23 36.96 -31.46 -15.49
N ARG A 24 36.32 -30.29 -15.70
CA ARG A 24 34.87 -30.23 -15.91
C ARG A 24 34.55 -31.06 -17.15
N PRO A 25 33.62 -32.03 -17.09
CA PRO A 25 33.13 -32.67 -18.29
C PRO A 25 32.53 -31.59 -19.20
N LYS A 26 33.02 -31.49 -20.44
CA LYS A 26 32.39 -30.67 -21.47
C LYS A 26 31.01 -31.26 -21.73
N LEU A 27 29.97 -30.58 -21.24
CA LEU A 27 28.60 -30.84 -21.67
C LEU A 27 28.52 -30.53 -23.16
N VAL A 28 28.43 -31.57 -23.98
CA VAL A 28 28.08 -31.44 -25.39
C VAL A 28 26.58 -31.15 -25.42
N ILE A 29 26.23 -29.87 -25.51
CA ILE A 29 24.85 -29.45 -25.73
C ILE A 29 24.54 -29.78 -27.19
N LYS A 30 23.80 -30.88 -27.43
CA LYS A 30 23.15 -31.09 -28.73
C LYS A 30 22.09 -30.01 -28.84
N GLU A 31 22.32 -29.03 -29.71
CA GLU A 31 21.30 -28.06 -30.11
C GLU A 31 20.25 -28.81 -30.94
N THR A 32 19.22 -29.33 -30.27
CA THR A 32 17.98 -29.68 -30.96
C THR A 32 17.33 -28.36 -31.37
N PRO A 33 17.06 -28.11 -32.66
CA PRO A 33 16.34 -26.92 -33.08
C PRO A 33 14.91 -27.01 -32.55
N VAL A 34 14.67 -26.40 -31.39
CA VAL A 34 13.32 -26.22 -30.86
C VAL A 34 12.64 -25.20 -31.76
N LYS A 35 11.65 -25.65 -32.55
CA LYS A 35 10.73 -24.72 -33.21
C LYS A 35 9.96 -23.98 -32.11
N ILE A 36 10.38 -22.75 -31.83
CA ILE A 36 9.65 -21.84 -30.95
C ILE A 36 8.57 -21.21 -31.82
N ASP A 37 7.35 -21.73 -31.72
CA ASP A 37 6.21 -21.06 -32.34
C ASP A 37 6.11 -19.64 -31.78
N ALA A 38 5.87 -18.67 -32.67
CA ALA A 38 5.70 -17.28 -32.28
C ALA A 38 4.59 -17.18 -31.24
N TYR A 39 4.92 -16.62 -30.06
CA TYR A 39 3.96 -16.42 -28.99
C TYR A 39 2.79 -15.58 -29.51
N LYS A 40 1.60 -16.19 -29.60
CA LYS A 40 0.39 -15.58 -30.19
C LYS A 40 -0.21 -14.43 -29.37
N GLY A 41 0.43 -14.07 -28.25
CA GLY A 41 -0.12 -13.13 -27.28
C GLY A 41 -1.27 -13.73 -26.48
N VAL A 42 -1.46 -13.25 -25.26
CA VAL A 42 -2.71 -13.42 -24.53
C VAL A 42 -3.37 -12.05 -24.55
N ALA A 43 -4.33 -11.84 -25.45
CA ALA A 43 -5.14 -10.64 -25.42
C ALA A 43 -6.02 -10.71 -24.16
N PRO A 44 -5.92 -9.75 -23.23
CA PRO A 44 -6.86 -9.71 -22.12
C PRO A 44 -8.28 -9.62 -22.70
N PRO A 45 -9.27 -10.31 -22.10
CA PRO A 45 -10.65 -10.15 -22.52
C PRO A 45 -11.00 -8.66 -22.54
N SER A 46 -11.62 -8.21 -23.64
CA SER A 46 -12.00 -6.80 -23.83
C SER A 46 -12.65 -6.29 -22.55
N PRO A 47 -12.09 -5.24 -21.91
CA PRO A 47 -12.62 -4.77 -20.66
C PRO A 47 -14.06 -4.34 -20.88
N LYS A 48 -15.00 -4.96 -20.17
CA LYS A 48 -16.34 -4.38 -20.02
C LYS A 48 -16.14 -3.06 -19.30
N VAL A 49 -16.29 -1.97 -20.03
CA VAL A 49 -16.31 -0.62 -19.44
C VAL A 49 -17.40 -0.65 -18.38
N PRO A 50 -17.09 -0.33 -17.11
CA PRO A 50 -18.07 -0.43 -16.03
C PRO A 50 -19.27 0.48 -16.28
N ASP A 51 -20.38 0.11 -15.65
CA ASP A 51 -21.63 0.90 -15.65
C ASP A 51 -21.36 2.37 -15.31
N ILE A 52 -22.17 3.25 -15.89
CA ILE A 52 -22.09 4.72 -15.74
C ILE A 52 -21.86 5.09 -14.26
N ILE A 53 -20.85 5.93 -13.99
CA ILE A 53 -20.55 6.46 -12.65
C ILE A 53 -21.84 7.05 -12.05
N PRO A 54 -22.22 6.71 -10.80
CA PRO A 54 -23.44 7.20 -10.18
C PRO A 54 -23.46 8.73 -10.16
N LYS A 55 -24.57 9.30 -10.59
CA LYS A 55 -24.77 10.76 -10.54
C LYS A 55 -24.82 11.22 -9.08
N PRO A 56 -24.39 12.46 -8.78
CA PRO A 56 -24.66 13.07 -7.48
C PRO A 56 -26.16 13.11 -7.21
N GLY A 57 -26.59 12.91 -5.96
CA GLY A 57 -28.02 12.89 -5.67
C GLY A 57 -28.42 12.31 -4.32
N LYS A 58 -29.55 11.58 -4.32
CA LYS A 58 -30.31 11.24 -3.10
C LYS A 58 -29.77 10.02 -2.34
N THR A 59 -29.28 9.01 -3.05
CA THR A 59 -28.77 7.78 -2.42
C THR A 59 -27.29 7.93 -2.12
N CYS A 60 -26.88 7.68 -0.89
CA CYS A 60 -25.47 7.76 -0.51
C CYS A 60 -24.68 6.54 -1.01
N MET A 61 -23.70 6.80 -1.88
CA MET A 61 -22.78 5.80 -2.39
C MET A 61 -21.35 6.32 -2.36
N LEU A 62 -20.41 5.52 -1.85
CA LEU A 62 -18.99 5.72 -2.04
C LEU A 62 -18.63 5.36 -3.48
N VAL A 63 -18.22 6.38 -4.23
CA VAL A 63 -17.84 6.28 -5.64
C VAL A 63 -16.36 5.93 -5.77
N TRP A 64 -15.52 6.64 -5.01
CA TRP A 64 -14.08 6.49 -5.12
C TRP A 64 -13.36 6.87 -3.82
N PRO A 65 -12.53 5.98 -3.28
CA PRO A 65 -11.58 6.31 -2.25
C PRO A 65 -10.19 6.53 -2.86
N GLY A 66 -9.40 7.42 -2.28
CA GLY A 66 -8.06 7.67 -2.77
C GLY A 66 -7.11 8.20 -1.71
N PHE A 67 -5.84 8.20 -2.11
CA PHE A 67 -4.72 8.60 -1.27
C PHE A 67 -3.77 9.47 -2.08
N GLN A 68 -3.28 10.53 -1.45
CA GLN A 68 -2.25 11.40 -2.00
C GLN A 68 -1.19 11.66 -0.93
N SER A 69 0.06 11.40 -1.25
CA SER A 69 1.21 11.79 -0.42
C SER A 69 1.95 12.93 -1.09
N HIS A 70 2.30 13.96 -0.33
CA HIS A 70 3.03 15.10 -0.82
C HIS A 70 4.52 14.96 -0.48
N LYS A 71 5.35 14.66 -1.49
CA LYS A 71 6.78 14.34 -1.31
C LYS A 71 7.56 15.41 -0.54
N LYS A 72 7.25 16.70 -0.76
CA LYS A 72 8.01 17.82 -0.18
C LYS A 72 7.66 18.09 1.28
N THR A 73 6.37 18.06 1.62
CA THR A 73 5.89 18.43 2.96
C THR A 73 5.70 17.20 3.86
N ARG A 74 5.76 15.99 3.29
CA ARG A 74 5.41 14.72 3.95
C ARG A 74 3.97 14.68 4.45
N ASP A 75 3.13 15.60 3.98
CA ASP A 75 1.71 15.56 4.26
C ASP A 75 1.09 14.38 3.51
N SER A 76 0.05 13.81 4.10
CA SER A 76 -0.76 12.80 3.44
C SER A 76 -2.23 13.13 3.57
N ARG A 77 -2.96 12.85 2.49
CA ARG A 77 -4.39 13.08 2.40
C ARG A 77 -5.07 11.82 1.92
N PHE A 78 -6.09 11.41 2.63
CA PHE A 78 -7.08 10.44 2.14
C PHE A 78 -8.34 11.19 1.76
N PHE A 79 -8.99 10.72 0.71
CA PHE A 79 -10.21 11.32 0.22
C PHE A 79 -11.23 10.25 -0.15
N PHE A 80 -12.50 10.53 0.15
CA PHE A 80 -13.61 9.62 -0.09
C PHE A 80 -14.73 10.40 -0.76
N LEU A 81 -15.05 10.03 -1.99
CA LEU A 81 -16.04 10.70 -2.81
C LEU A 81 -17.38 10.00 -2.68
N PHE A 82 -18.39 10.71 -2.20
CA PHE A 82 -19.76 10.23 -2.06
C PHE A 82 -20.73 10.97 -2.98
N THR A 83 -21.75 10.28 -3.46
CA THR A 83 -22.84 10.86 -4.28
C THR A 83 -23.70 11.89 -3.54
N SER A 84 -23.71 11.87 -2.21
CA SER A 84 -24.56 12.72 -1.37
C SER A 84 -23.84 13.11 -0.08
N LYS A 85 -24.37 14.11 0.63
CA LYS A 85 -23.93 14.42 2.00
C LYS A 85 -24.09 13.18 2.88
N ILE A 86 -23.09 12.95 3.73
CA ILE A 86 -23.03 11.78 4.61
C ILE A 86 -23.39 12.14 6.05
N ASN A 87 -23.93 11.15 6.79
CA ASN A 87 -24.00 11.19 8.24
C ASN A 87 -22.82 10.39 8.80
N LEU A 88 -21.83 11.10 9.34
CA LEU A 88 -20.54 10.55 9.74
C LEU A 88 -20.43 10.54 11.27
N LYS A 89 -20.15 9.37 11.83
CA LYS A 89 -19.69 9.20 13.21
C LYS A 89 -18.24 8.71 13.17
N TYR A 90 -17.43 9.11 14.13
CA TYR A 90 -16.06 8.61 14.21
C TYR A 90 -15.63 8.33 15.64
N SER A 91 -14.71 7.38 15.79
CA SER A 91 -14.11 7.04 17.07
C SER A 91 -12.69 6.51 16.88
N LYS A 92 -11.88 6.65 17.93
CA LYS A 92 -10.58 5.99 18.00
C LYS A 92 -10.76 4.61 18.61
N VAL A 93 -10.26 3.59 17.93
CA VAL A 93 -10.34 2.19 18.38
C VAL A 93 -8.93 1.63 18.44
N THR A 94 -8.61 0.88 19.50
CA THR A 94 -7.35 0.13 19.57
C THR A 94 -7.70 -1.34 19.66
N VAL A 95 -7.17 -2.15 18.73
CA VAL A 95 -7.37 -3.59 18.71
C VAL A 95 -6.01 -4.25 18.76
N LYS A 96 -5.74 -4.99 19.84
CA LYS A 96 -4.40 -5.51 20.16
C LYS A 96 -3.38 -4.35 20.23
N ASN A 97 -2.46 -4.29 19.26
CA ASN A 97 -1.42 -3.28 19.16
C ASN A 97 -1.63 -2.28 18.02
N ASN A 98 -2.74 -2.39 17.28
CA ASN A 98 -3.02 -1.53 16.14
C ASN A 98 -4.01 -0.44 16.54
N HIS A 99 -3.78 0.78 16.06
CA HIS A 99 -4.62 1.94 16.33
C HIS A 99 -5.40 2.33 15.09
N TYR A 100 -6.69 2.56 15.25
CA TYR A 100 -7.61 2.83 14.17
C TYR A 100 -8.40 4.11 14.44
N LEU A 101 -8.63 4.88 13.39
CA LEU A 101 -9.69 5.88 13.33
C LEU A 101 -10.82 5.21 12.57
N ARG A 102 -11.85 4.80 13.30
CA ARG A 102 -13.04 4.18 12.75
C ARG A 102 -14.03 5.26 12.36
N LEU A 103 -14.37 5.32 11.09
CA LEU A 103 -15.43 6.15 10.55
C LEU A 103 -16.64 5.26 10.26
N ILE A 104 -17.82 5.69 10.70
CA ILE A 104 -19.09 5.00 10.44
C ILE A 104 -19.96 5.96 9.64
N VAL A 105 -20.25 5.57 8.41
CA VAL A 105 -21.07 6.32 7.47
C VAL A 105 -22.43 5.64 7.36
N THR A 106 -23.46 6.27 7.93
CA THR A 106 -24.79 5.65 8.04
C THR A 106 -25.52 5.62 6.71
N ASN A 107 -26.17 4.49 6.39
CA ASN A 107 -26.98 4.30 5.18
C ASN A 107 -26.23 4.60 3.86
N CYS A 108 -24.96 4.23 3.78
CA CYS A 108 -24.13 4.43 2.59
C CYS A 108 -23.58 3.10 2.07
N HIS A 109 -23.48 2.97 0.75
CA HIS A 109 -23.02 1.74 0.09
C HIS A 109 -21.82 2.00 -0.81
N ALA A 110 -21.02 0.97 -1.10
CA ALA A 110 -20.03 1.08 -2.17
C ALA A 110 -20.72 0.95 -3.53
N TRP A 111 -20.40 1.86 -4.46
CA TRP A 111 -20.94 1.78 -5.83
C TRP A 111 -20.53 0.49 -6.54
N SER A 112 -19.25 0.13 -6.43
CA SER A 112 -18.71 -1.08 -7.04
C SER A 112 -17.77 -1.80 -6.07
N LYS A 113 -17.45 -3.06 -6.36
CA LYS A 113 -16.44 -3.82 -5.60
C LYS A 113 -15.07 -3.13 -5.57
N ASN A 114 -14.78 -2.25 -6.52
CA ASN A 114 -13.52 -1.52 -6.57
C ASN A 114 -13.57 -0.23 -5.74
N ALA A 115 -14.75 0.34 -5.53
CA ALA A 115 -14.95 1.59 -4.79
C ALA A 115 -14.69 1.49 -3.28
N TRP A 116 -14.42 0.28 -2.77
CA TRP A 116 -14.13 0.05 -1.35
C TRP A 116 -13.00 -0.97 -1.14
N ARG A 117 -12.08 -1.07 -2.13
CA ARG A 117 -10.86 -1.86 -1.92
C ARG A 117 -9.97 -1.19 -0.88
N ASP A 118 -9.29 -2.01 -0.10
CA ASP A 118 -8.32 -1.55 0.88
C ASP A 118 -7.23 -0.70 0.21
N ILE A 119 -6.88 0.42 0.84
CA ILE A 119 -5.77 1.27 0.41
C ILE A 119 -4.59 0.94 1.33
N ILE A 120 -3.54 0.34 0.77
CA ILE A 120 -2.32 -0.02 1.50
C ILE A 120 -1.32 1.11 1.31
N THR A 121 -0.91 1.75 2.41
CA THR A 121 -0.04 2.94 2.37
C THR A 121 1.26 2.84 3.17
N HIS A 122 1.57 1.68 3.75
CA HIS A 122 2.76 1.49 4.58
C HIS A 122 4.10 1.77 3.87
N TYR A 123 4.16 1.66 2.54
CA TYR A 123 5.36 1.97 1.75
C TYR A 123 5.54 3.48 1.47
N PHE A 124 4.56 4.31 1.83
CA PHE A 124 4.62 5.75 1.62
C PHE A 124 5.05 6.46 2.91
N SER A 125 5.57 7.67 2.77
CA SER A 125 5.90 8.54 3.91
C SER A 125 4.63 9.14 4.53
N THR A 126 3.78 8.30 5.10
CA THR A 126 2.53 8.65 5.78
C THR A 126 2.46 7.93 7.14
N PRO A 127 1.76 8.49 8.14
CA PRO A 127 1.52 7.80 9.40
C PRO A 127 0.46 6.69 9.32
N VAL A 128 -0.29 6.62 8.21
CA VAL A 128 -1.34 5.62 7.97
C VAL A 128 -0.74 4.39 7.29
N GLU A 129 -1.01 3.21 7.85
CA GLU A 129 -0.55 1.93 7.30
C GLU A 129 -1.51 1.38 6.25
N LYS A 130 -2.81 1.47 6.55
CA LYS A 130 -3.87 0.87 5.76
C LYS A 130 -5.20 1.59 5.98
N VAL A 131 -6.02 1.67 4.94
CA VAL A 131 -7.45 1.99 5.05
C VAL A 131 -8.25 0.78 4.59
N SER A 132 -9.17 0.31 5.43
CA SER A 132 -10.02 -0.84 5.16
C SER A 132 -11.50 -0.45 5.18
N PHE A 133 -12.31 -1.16 4.39
CA PHE A 133 -13.74 -0.88 4.26
C PHE A 133 -14.56 -2.12 4.63
N TYR A 134 -15.63 -1.90 5.39
CA TYR A 134 -16.54 -2.96 5.79
C TYR A 134 -17.99 -2.50 5.68
N ARG A 135 -18.89 -3.46 5.49
CA ARG A 135 -20.32 -3.25 5.69
C ARG A 135 -20.68 -3.75 7.08
N HIS A 136 -21.36 -2.93 7.86
CA HIS A 136 -21.97 -3.41 9.09
C HIS A 136 -23.14 -4.34 8.72
N GLU A 137 -23.20 -5.56 9.26
CA GLU A 137 -24.17 -6.56 8.80
C GLU A 137 -25.61 -6.21 9.15
N LYS A 138 -25.83 -5.65 10.35
CA LYS A 138 -27.19 -5.38 10.90
C LYS A 138 -27.75 -4.00 10.59
N LYS A 139 -26.87 -3.04 10.32
CA LYS A 139 -27.18 -1.63 10.10
C LYS A 139 -26.53 -1.33 8.78
N ASN A 140 -27.22 -0.70 7.85
CA ASN A 140 -26.76 -0.52 6.49
C ASN A 140 -25.63 0.54 6.38
N ASP A 141 -24.68 0.47 7.31
CA ASP A 141 -23.65 1.43 7.57
C ASP A 141 -22.34 0.93 6.94
N MET A 142 -21.61 1.86 6.37
CA MET A 142 -20.26 1.63 5.90
C MET A 142 -19.28 1.97 7.01
N ILE A 143 -18.34 1.08 7.28
CA ILE A 143 -17.25 1.31 8.22
C ILE A 143 -15.98 1.53 7.41
N ILE A 144 -15.25 2.60 7.71
CA ILE A 144 -13.93 2.89 7.14
C ILE A 144 -12.95 2.93 8.31
N ASP A 145 -12.07 1.94 8.38
CA ASP A 145 -11.03 1.88 9.40
C ASP A 145 -9.73 2.38 8.82
N VAL A 146 -9.21 3.47 9.38
CA VAL A 146 -7.90 4.02 9.04
C VAL A 146 -6.91 3.59 10.11
N GLU A 147 -6.03 2.65 9.77
CA GLU A 147 -4.98 2.12 10.64
C GLU A 147 -3.76 3.06 10.63
N PHE A 148 -3.29 3.47 11.79
CA PHE A 148 -2.15 4.38 11.92
C PHE A 148 -1.17 3.95 13.02
N LYS A 149 0.08 4.40 12.89
CA LYS A 149 1.16 4.13 13.84
C LYS A 149 0.85 4.68 15.23
N LYS A 150 1.36 4.04 16.28
CA LYS A 150 1.21 4.53 17.67
C LYS A 150 1.81 5.93 17.83
N GLY A 151 1.13 6.78 18.62
CA GLY A 151 1.60 8.15 18.93
C GLY A 151 1.33 9.20 17.85
N ILE A 152 0.56 8.87 16.81
CA ILE A 152 0.21 9.79 15.74
C ILE A 152 -0.96 10.71 16.12
N VAL A 153 -0.86 11.98 15.71
CA VAL A 153 -1.92 13.00 15.83
C VAL A 153 -3.10 12.67 14.92
N MET A 154 -4.33 12.88 15.38
CA MET A 154 -5.53 12.67 14.58
C MET A 154 -5.52 13.56 13.32
N PRO A 155 -6.06 13.07 12.20
CA PRO A 155 -6.13 13.86 10.98
C PRO A 155 -7.03 15.09 11.18
N LYS A 156 -6.73 16.15 10.45
CA LYS A 156 -7.74 17.18 10.19
C LYS A 156 -8.79 16.57 9.25
N MET A 157 -10.02 16.50 9.75
CA MET A 157 -11.17 16.07 8.96
C MET A 157 -11.86 17.29 8.37
N SER A 158 -12.09 17.28 7.07
CA SER A 158 -12.85 18.33 6.38
C SER A 158 -13.70 17.74 5.27
N HIS A 159 -14.62 18.52 4.75
CA HIS A 159 -15.41 18.12 3.60
C HIS A 159 -15.59 19.29 2.64
N THR A 160 -15.77 18.98 1.36
CA THR A 160 -16.08 19.98 0.34
C THR A 160 -17.04 19.41 -0.71
N ASN A 161 -17.64 20.30 -1.49
CA ASN A 161 -18.35 19.89 -2.70
C ASN A 161 -17.34 19.75 -3.84
N PHE A 162 -17.40 18.64 -4.56
CA PHE A 162 -16.58 18.42 -5.75
C PHE A 162 -17.48 17.98 -6.89
N MET A 163 -17.76 18.88 -7.83
CA MET A 163 -18.63 18.60 -8.99
C MET A 163 -20.02 18.04 -8.59
N GLY A 164 -20.60 18.55 -7.50
CA GLY A 164 -21.89 18.07 -6.97
C GLY A 164 -21.78 16.90 -6.00
N TYR A 165 -20.64 16.19 -5.97
CA TYR A 165 -20.37 15.12 -5.01
C TYR A 165 -19.94 15.68 -3.65
N TYR A 166 -20.12 14.88 -2.61
CA TYR A 166 -19.60 15.14 -1.28
C TYR A 166 -18.21 14.50 -1.13
N LEU A 167 -17.18 15.31 -0.97
CA LEU A 167 -15.81 14.86 -0.81
C LEU A 167 -15.40 14.97 0.65
N LEU A 168 -15.22 13.83 1.33
CA LEU A 168 -14.63 13.77 2.67
C LEU A 168 -13.11 13.71 2.56
N LEU A 169 -12.40 14.53 3.34
CA LEU A 169 -10.95 14.61 3.37
C LEU A 169 -10.42 14.31 4.79
N LEU A 170 -9.39 13.48 4.86
CA LEU A 170 -8.59 13.25 6.08
C LEU A 170 -7.14 13.64 5.79
N GLU A 171 -6.63 14.63 6.51
CA GLU A 171 -5.32 15.20 6.27
C GLU A 171 -4.40 15.03 7.47
N TRP A 172 -3.23 14.42 7.25
CA TRP A 172 -2.15 14.37 8.22
C TRP A 172 -1.05 15.33 7.78
N SER A 173 -0.66 16.19 8.72
CA SER A 173 0.53 17.02 8.57
C SER A 173 1.78 16.16 8.78
N GLY A 174 2.75 16.30 7.88
CA GLY A 174 4.06 15.68 7.98
C GLY A 174 5.02 16.41 8.92
N LYS A 175 4.60 17.54 9.49
CA LYS A 175 5.39 18.32 10.45
C LYS A 175 5.44 17.56 11.79
N LYS A 176 6.64 17.11 12.16
CA LYS A 176 6.98 16.72 13.53
C LYS A 176 7.16 17.95 14.39
#